data_AF-A0A7V9FLC8-F1
#
_entry.id   AF-A0A7V9FLC8-F1
#
_cell.length_a   1.000
_cell.length_b   1.000
_cell.length_c   1.000
_cell.angle_alpha   90.00
_cell.angle_beta   90.00
_cell.angle_gamma   90.00
#
_symmetry.space_group_name_H-M   'P 1'
#
loop_
_entity.id
_entity.type
_entity.pdbx_description
1 polymer ?
#
loop_
_entity_poly.entity_id
_entity_poly.type
_entity_poly.pdbx_seq_one_letter_code
_entity_poly.pdbx_strand_id
1 'polypeptide(L)'
;MIDPSHQEGEKCGEDPVERVLDRLERVRVGASGWTACCPAHEDGTPSLSISVGDDGRVLIHCHAGCSLEDVLTALGLTAADLFVEQGAEPTPP
;
A
#
# COMPACT_ATOMS: atom_id res chain seq x y z
N MET A 1 -0.83 27.46 -29.85
CA MET A 1 0.34 28.10 -29.19
C MET A 1 0.45 27.38 -27.85
N ILE A 2 1.47 26.52 -27.74
CA ILE A 2 1.82 25.63 -26.61
C ILE A 2 0.80 24.52 -26.32
N ASP A 3 1.09 23.34 -26.86
CA ASP A 3 0.62 22.05 -26.38
C ASP A 3 1.77 21.45 -25.54
N PRO A 4 1.54 21.07 -24.27
CA PRO A 4 2.39 20.06 -23.66
C PRO A 4 1.52 19.07 -22.89
N SER A 5 1.26 17.92 -23.51
CA SER A 5 1.44 16.60 -22.91
C SER A 5 1.48 16.58 -21.37
N HIS A 6 0.32 16.52 -20.71
CA HIS A 6 0.21 15.68 -19.52
C HIS A 6 -0.42 14.37 -19.96
N GLN A 7 0.44 13.56 -20.56
CA GLN A 7 0.16 12.17 -20.84
C GLN A 7 0.24 11.44 -19.49
N GLU A 8 -0.83 11.50 -18.71
CA GLU A 8 -1.01 10.57 -17.60
C GLU A 8 -1.55 9.29 -18.22
N GLY A 9 -0.61 8.41 -18.59
CA GLY A 9 -0.92 7.12 -19.17
C GLY A 9 -1.97 6.38 -18.32
N GLU A 10 -3.02 5.92 -18.99
CA GLU A 10 -3.51 4.56 -18.79
C GLU A 10 -3.76 4.16 -17.33
N LYS A 11 -4.72 4.78 -16.63
CA LYS A 11 -5.22 4.22 -15.36
C LYS A 11 -5.99 2.91 -15.64
N CYS A 12 -5.26 1.81 -15.77
CA CYS A 12 -5.79 0.46 -15.71
C CYS A 12 -5.16 -0.24 -14.50
N GLY A 13 -5.74 0.00 -13.32
CA GLY A 13 -5.33 -0.53 -12.03
C GLY A 13 -4.45 0.43 -11.23
N GLU A 14 -5.01 1.09 -10.22
CA GLU A 14 -4.21 1.89 -9.28
C GLU A 14 -3.25 0.97 -8.51
N ASP A 15 -1.96 1.33 -8.43
CA ASP A 15 -0.94 0.48 -7.79
C ASP A 15 -1.31 0.25 -6.32
N PRO A 16 -1.35 -1.02 -5.83
CA PRO A 16 -1.85 -1.31 -4.50
C PRO A 16 -1.03 -0.60 -3.42
N VAL A 17 0.27 -0.31 -3.66
CA VAL A 17 1.08 0.42 -2.68
C VAL A 17 0.62 1.87 -2.56
N GLU A 18 0.28 2.51 -3.68
CA GLU A 18 -0.18 3.90 -3.67
C GLU A 18 -1.51 4.02 -2.93
N ARG A 19 -2.44 3.07 -3.12
CA ARG A 19 -3.73 3.02 -2.39
C ARG A 19 -3.56 2.98 -0.87
N VAL A 20 -2.53 2.27 -0.41
CA VAL A 20 -2.18 2.16 1.01
C VAL A 20 -1.52 3.43 1.51
N LEU A 21 -0.53 3.96 0.77
CA LEU A 21 0.22 5.15 1.16
C LEU A 21 -0.66 6.41 1.22
N ASP A 22 -1.66 6.54 0.34
CA ASP A 22 -2.60 7.66 0.31
C ASP A 22 -3.45 7.76 1.59
N ARG A 23 -3.67 6.63 2.27
CA ARG A 23 -4.44 6.54 3.51
C ARG A 23 -3.59 6.64 4.78
N LEU A 24 -2.27 6.73 4.63
CA LEU A 24 -1.34 6.75 5.76
C LEU A 24 -0.83 8.17 6.03
N GLU A 25 -0.58 8.44 7.30
CA GLU A 25 0.00 9.71 7.75
C GLU A 25 1.50 9.56 8.03
N ARG A 26 2.23 10.67 7.87
CA ARG A 26 3.68 10.76 8.13
C ARG A 26 4.51 9.70 7.39
N VAL A 27 4.09 9.37 6.18
CA VAL A 27 4.81 8.46 5.30
C VAL A 27 6.22 8.99 5.02
N ARG A 28 7.21 8.12 5.18
CA ARG A 28 8.61 8.37 4.86
C ARG A 28 9.12 7.27 3.93
N VAL A 29 9.82 7.68 2.89
CA VAL A 29 10.49 6.75 1.98
C VAL A 29 11.81 6.30 2.61
N GLY A 30 12.04 4.98 2.62
CA GLY A 30 13.28 4.33 3.05
C GLY A 30 14.01 3.67 1.89
N ALA A 31 15.08 2.93 2.20
CA ALA A 31 15.90 2.27 1.17
C ALA A 31 15.19 1.13 0.42
N SER A 32 14.22 0.47 1.06
CA SER A 32 13.56 -0.74 0.56
C SER A 32 12.04 -0.72 0.73
N GLY A 33 11.47 0.48 0.83
CA GLY A 33 10.03 0.67 1.01
C GLY A 33 9.70 1.99 1.71
N TRP A 34 8.64 1.97 2.50
CA TRP A 34 8.11 3.11 3.22
C TRP A 34 7.92 2.77 4.69
N THR A 35 7.92 3.81 5.52
CA THR A 35 7.56 3.71 6.93
C THR A 35 6.51 4.77 7.23
N ALA A 36 5.50 4.42 8.00
CA ALA A 36 4.40 5.32 8.36
C ALA A 36 3.99 5.12 9.82
N CYS A 37 3.15 6.04 10.31
CA CYS A 37 2.47 5.83 11.59
C CYS A 37 1.38 4.76 11.41
N CYS A 38 1.35 3.79 12.32
CA CYS A 38 0.29 2.80 12.34
C CYS A 38 -1.05 3.46 12.75
N PRO A 39 -2.13 3.33 11.98
CA PRO A 39 -3.43 3.88 12.34
C PRO A 39 -4.21 3.01 13.34
N ALA A 40 -3.79 1.76 13.56
CA ALA A 40 -4.45 0.82 14.48
C ALA A 40 -4.13 1.10 15.97
N HIS A 41 -3.17 1.97 16.26
CA HIS A 41 -2.85 2.41 17.62
C HIS A 41 -2.37 3.86 17.61
N GLU A 42 -2.28 4.48 18.78
CA GLU A 42 -1.70 5.82 18.91
C GLU A 42 -0.19 5.76 18.66
N ASP A 43 0.22 6.00 17.41
CA ASP A 43 1.60 5.86 16.98
C ASP A 43 2.33 7.21 16.91
N GLY A 44 3.13 7.50 17.94
CA GLY A 44 3.94 8.72 18.00
C GLY A 44 5.22 8.69 17.15
N THR A 45 5.67 7.50 16.78
CA THR A 45 6.86 7.26 15.94
C THR A 45 6.53 6.23 14.88
N PRO A 46 6.91 6.43 13.61
CA PRO A 46 6.51 5.54 12.52
C PRO A 46 6.94 4.09 12.80
N SER A 47 5.97 3.25 13.17
CA SER A 47 6.17 1.83 13.53
C SER A 47 5.67 0.87 12.45
N LEU A 48 5.00 1.39 11.43
CA LEU A 48 4.46 0.61 10.32
C LEU A 48 5.45 0.61 9.16
N SER A 49 5.93 -0.58 8.78
CA SER A 49 6.76 -0.78 7.61
C SER A 49 5.89 -1.25 6.44
N ILE A 50 6.08 -0.64 5.27
CA ILE A 50 5.38 -0.96 4.02
C ILE A 50 6.42 -1.24 2.95
N SER A 51 6.28 -2.35 2.24
CA SER A 51 7.16 -2.71 1.11
C SER A 51 6.34 -3.40 0.02
N VAL A 52 6.84 -3.42 -1.20
CA VAL A 52 6.26 -4.21 -2.29
C VAL A 52 7.09 -5.47 -2.43
N GLY A 53 6.44 -6.63 -2.37
CA GLY A 53 7.09 -7.92 -2.62
C GLY A 53 7.35 -8.14 -4.11
N ASP A 54 8.20 -9.10 -4.44
CA ASP A 54 8.54 -9.42 -5.84
C ASP A 54 7.31 -9.83 -6.67
N ASP A 55 6.26 -10.35 -6.02
CA ASP A 55 4.98 -10.71 -6.64
C ASP A 55 4.04 -9.49 -6.87
N GLY A 56 4.51 -8.27 -6.58
CA GLY A 56 3.73 -7.02 -6.69
C GLY A 56 2.76 -6.77 -5.53
N ARG A 57 2.63 -7.71 -4.58
CA ARG A 57 1.77 -7.51 -3.40
C ARG A 57 2.41 -6.54 -2.39
N VAL A 58 1.58 -5.76 -1.73
CA VAL A 58 1.98 -4.89 -0.63
C VAL A 58 2.13 -5.71 0.65
N LEU A 59 3.29 -5.59 1.27
CA LEU A 59 3.62 -6.16 2.56
C LEU A 59 3.55 -5.05 3.61
N ILE A 60 2.72 -5.27 4.62
CA ILE A 60 2.54 -4.36 5.74
C ILE A 60 2.94 -5.09 7.01
N HIS A 61 3.79 -4.46 7.82
CA HIS A 61 4.20 -5.01 9.11
C HIS A 61 4.29 -3.92 10.17
N CYS A 62 3.53 -4.09 11.26
CA CYS A 62 3.61 -3.19 12.41
C CYS A 62 4.55 -3.77 13.47
N HIS A 63 5.62 -3.05 13.78
CA HIS A 63 6.60 -3.48 14.80
C HIS A 63 6.08 -3.32 16.24
N ALA A 64 4.95 -2.63 16.44
CA ALA A 64 4.31 -2.49 17.75
C ALA A 64 3.43 -3.69 18.14
N GLY A 65 3.15 -4.60 17.19
CA GLY A 65 2.36 -5.82 17.43
C GLY A 65 0.90 -5.77 16.95
N CYS A 66 0.50 -4.74 16.19
CA CYS A 66 -0.81 -4.73 15.55
C CYS A 66 -0.93 -5.82 14.48
N SER A 67 -2.10 -6.45 14.43
CA SER A 67 -2.46 -7.39 13.39
C SER A 67 -2.64 -6.66 12.05
N LEU A 68 -2.39 -7.36 10.95
CA LEU A 68 -2.65 -6.82 9.60
C LEU A 68 -4.11 -6.37 9.46
N GLU A 69 -5.05 -7.17 9.98
CA GLU A 69 -6.49 -6.88 9.91
C GLU A 69 -6.87 -5.58 10.64
N ASP A 70 -6.28 -5.31 11.81
CA ASP A 70 -6.50 -4.06 12.55
C ASP A 70 -6.03 -2.84 11.74
N VAL A 71 -4.83 -2.94 11.14
CA VAL A 71 -4.27 -1.87 10.30
C VAL A 71 -5.16 -1.63 9.08
N LEU A 72 -5.55 -2.68 8.38
CA LEU A 72 -6.44 -2.59 7.21
C LEU A 72 -7.81 -2.01 7.57
N THR A 73 -8.38 -2.45 8.69
CA THR A 73 -9.67 -1.95 9.20
C THR A 73 -9.58 -0.45 9.51
N ALA A 74 -8.50 0.00 10.15
CA ALA A 74 -8.27 1.40 10.45
C ALA A 74 -8.05 2.25 9.17
N LEU A 75 -7.49 1.66 8.11
CA LEU A 75 -7.35 2.28 6.79
C LEU A 75 -8.64 2.21 5.95
N GLY A 76 -9.63 1.44 6.35
CA GLY A 76 -10.81 1.14 5.52
C GLY A 76 -10.45 0.37 4.24
N LEU A 77 -9.40 -0.44 4.29
CA LEU A 77 -8.94 -1.32 3.22
C LEU A 77 -9.21 -2.78 3.56
N THR A 78 -9.12 -3.63 2.56
CA THR A 78 -9.17 -5.09 2.73
C THR A 78 -7.86 -5.73 2.29
N ALA A 79 -7.68 -7.00 2.61
CA ALA A 79 -6.50 -7.74 2.14
C ALA A 79 -6.42 -7.74 0.60
N ALA A 80 -7.56 -7.73 -0.11
CA ALA A 80 -7.60 -7.69 -1.56
C ALA A 80 -6.95 -6.44 -2.15
N ASP A 81 -7.06 -5.30 -1.47
CA ASP A 81 -6.44 -4.04 -1.89
C ASP A 81 -4.91 -4.06 -1.83
N LEU A 82 -4.32 -5.03 -1.14
CA LEU A 82 -2.86 -5.21 -1.08
C LEU A 82 -2.31 -5.97 -2.28
N PHE A 83 -3.15 -6.55 -3.12
CA PHE A 83 -2.73 -7.31 -4.29
C PHE A 83 -2.95 -6.49 -5.55
N VAL A 84 -2.04 -6.63 -6.51
CA VAL A 84 -2.28 -6.12 -7.86
C VAL A 84 -3.49 -6.89 -8.40
N GLU A 85 -4.48 -6.20 -8.95
CA GLU A 85 -5.64 -6.80 -9.62
C GLU A 85 -5.18 -7.49 -10.91
N GLN A 86 -4.50 -8.63 -10.79
CA GLN A 86 -4.15 -9.48 -11.90
C GLN A 86 -5.44 -10.20 -12.30
N GLY A 87 -5.96 -9.93 -13.49
CA GLY A 87 -7.07 -10.67 -14.10
C GLY A 87 -6.70 -12.13 -14.45
N ALA A 88 -6.13 -12.88 -13.50
CA ALA A 88 -5.71 -14.25 -13.65
C ALA A 88 -6.59 -15.16 -12.79
N GLU A 89 -7.47 -15.88 -13.49
CA GLU A 89 -8.06 -17.14 -13.06
C GLU A 89 -7.04 -17.98 -12.25
N PRO A 90 -7.37 -18.44 -11.02
CA PRO A 90 -6.62 -19.54 -10.44
C PRO A 90 -6.98 -20.80 -11.23
N THR A 91 -6.11 -21.28 -12.12
CA THR A 91 -6.29 -22.61 -12.73
C THR A 91 -5.79 -23.66 -11.71
N PRO A 92 -6.67 -24.48 -11.11
CA PRO A 92 -6.22 -25.57 -10.24
C PRO A 92 -5.68 -26.75 -11.07
N PRO A 93 -4.72 -27.53 -10.56
CA PRO A 93 -4.24 -28.77 -11.19
C PRO A 93 -5.26 -29.91 -11.15
#